data_AF-A0A4R3REY9-F1
#
_entry.id   AF-A0A4R3REY9-F1
#
_cell.length_a   1.000
_cell.length_b   1.000
_cell.length_c   1.000
_cell.angle_alpha   90.00
_cell.angle_beta   90.00
_cell.angle_gamma   90.00
#
_symmetry.space_group_name_H-M   'P 1'
#
loop_
_entity.id
_entity.type
_entity.pdbx_description
1 polymer ?
#
loop_
_entity_poly.entity_id
_entity_poly.type
_entity_poly.pdbx_seq_one_letter_code
_entity_poly.pdbx_strand_id
1 'polypeptide(L)' 'MTFAFLAFLAINGEIHTFVLDQHLSYSDCQTAIHKGVKAAEIIPGVTIDLSGAPLVCELETAPAVTVAAAGE' A
#
# COMPACT_ATOMS: atom_id res chain seq x y z
N MET A 1 2.89 -10.67 -13.74
CA MET A 1 2.00 -9.83 -12.92
C MET A 1 2.76 -9.52 -11.65
N THR A 2 2.85 -8.25 -11.29
CA THR A 2 3.49 -7.80 -10.06
C THR A 2 2.44 -7.33 -9.07
N PHE A 3 2.82 -7.31 -7.79
CA PHE A 3 1.97 -6.96 -6.67
C PHE A 3 2.63 -5.88 -5.84
N ALA A 4 1.80 -4.99 -5.32
CA ALA A 4 2.17 -3.98 -4.35
C ALA A 4 1.80 -4.49 -2.96
N PHE A 5 2.71 -4.30 -2.02
CA PHE A 5 2.46 -4.57 -0.61
C PHE A 5 2.00 -3.27 0.05
N LEU A 6 0.77 -3.27 0.54
CA LEU A 6 0.12 -2.08 1.07
C LEU A 6 -0.27 -2.24 2.54
N ALA A 7 -0.30 -1.11 3.24
CA ALA A 7 -0.92 -0.98 4.56
C ALA A 7 -2.03 0.06 4.54
N PHE A 8 -3.10 -0.20 5.29
CA PHE A 8 -4.17 0.77 5.53
C PHE A 8 -4.12 1.28 6.96
N LEU A 9 -4.21 2.59 7.12
CA LEU A 9 -4.28 3.23 8.44
C LEU A 9 -5.40 4.24 8.50
N ALA A 10 -6.11 4.25 9.63
CA ALA A 10 -7.07 5.29 9.94
C ALA A 10 -6.35 6.44 10.65
N ILE A 11 -6.30 7.62 10.04
CA ILE A 11 -5.72 8.84 10.63
C ILE A 11 -6.82 9.90 10.60
N ASN A 12 -7.15 10.48 11.75
CA ASN A 12 -8.20 11.51 11.89
C ASN A 12 -9.58 11.13 11.29
N GLY A 13 -9.91 9.83 11.27
CA GLY A 13 -11.17 9.33 10.71
C GLY A 13 -11.13 9.08 9.20
N GLU A 14 -10.01 9.35 8.54
CA GLU A 14 -9.78 9.06 7.13
C GLU A 14 -8.92 7.80 6.97
N ILE A 15 -9.23 6.97 5.97
CA ILE A 15 -8.42 5.79 5.64
C ILE A 15 -7.35 6.20 4.63
N HIS A 16 -6.10 6.00 5.00
CA HIS A 16 -4.93 6.22 4.16
C HIS A 16 -4.32 4.89 3.73
N THR A 17 -3.93 4.81 2.46
CA THR A 17 -3.22 3.68 1.88
C THR A 17 -1.75 4.04 1.72
N PHE A 18 -0.87 3.17 2.21
CA PHE A 18 0.59 3.33 2.10
C PHE A 18 1.18 2.18 1.32
N VAL A 19 1.95 2.50 0.28
CA VAL A 19 2.75 1.51 -0.47
C VAL A 19 4.03 1.25 0.30
N LEU A 20 4.19 0.03 0.80
CA LEU A 20 5.36 -0.40 1.56
C LEU A 20 6.45 -1.00 0.65
N ASP A 21 6.02 -1.71 -0.39
CA ASP A 21 6.91 -2.29 -1.40
C ASP A 21 6.14 -2.54 -2.70
N GLN A 22 6.86 -2.66 -3.81
CA GLN A 22 6.32 -2.77 -5.16
C GLN A 22 7.16 -3.72 -6.02
N HIS A 23 6.62 -4.12 -7.16
CA HIS A 23 7.20 -5.08 -8.11
C HIS A 23 7.40 -6.48 -7.52
N LEU A 24 6.61 -6.85 -6.51
CA LEU A 24 6.72 -8.15 -5.86
C LEU A 24 6.02 -9.25 -6.66
N SER A 25 6.51 -10.48 -6.53
CA SER A 25 5.70 -11.66 -6.84
C SER A 25 4.60 -11.82 -5.78
N TYR A 26 3.52 -12.54 -6.12
CA TYR A 26 2.46 -12.81 -5.15
C TYR A 26 2.97 -13.52 -3.89
N SER A 27 3.88 -14.49 -4.05
CA SER A 27 4.48 -15.23 -2.93
C SER A 27 5.37 -14.37 -2.05
N ASP A 28 6.12 -13.44 -2.64
CA ASP A 28 6.97 -12.51 -1.87
C ASP A 28 6.11 -11.52 -1.07
N CYS A 29 5.04 -11.01 -1.68
CA CYS A 29 4.10 -10.13 -1.00
C CYS A 29 3.37 -10.84 0.16
N GLN A 30 2.88 -12.07 -0.05
CA GLN A 30 2.32 -12.90 1.02
C GLN A 30 3.32 -13.14 2.16
N THR A 31 4.58 -13.39 1.81
CA THR A 31 5.67 -13.55 2.79
C THR A 31 5.90 -12.26 3.59
N ALA A 32 5.83 -11.10 2.94
CA ALA A 32 5.98 -9.80 3.60
C ALA A 32 4.83 -9.54 4.60
N ILE A 33 3.59 -9.87 4.24
CA ILE A 33 2.44 -9.82 5.16
C ILE A 33 2.67 -10.73 6.36
N HIS A 34 3.07 -11.99 6.14
CA HIS A 34 3.30 -12.96 7.21
C HIS A 34 4.44 -12.58 8.16
N LYS A 35 5.48 -11.90 7.65
CA LYS A 35 6.56 -11.37 8.48
C LYS A 35 6.10 -10.25 9.41
N GLY A 36 5.00 -9.58 9.06
CA GLY A 36 4.38 -8.53 9.85
C GLY A 36 5.22 -7.25 9.87
N VAL A 37 4.78 -6.23 9.14
CA VAL A 37 5.37 -4.89 9.24
C VAL A 37 4.75 -4.16 10.42
N LYS A 38 5.60 -3.67 11.32
CA LYS A 38 5.17 -2.92 12.51
C LYS A 38 5.38 -1.43 12.40
N ALA A 39 6.26 -0.99 11.50
CA ALA A 39 6.51 0.42 11.28
C ALA A 39 6.99 0.63 9.84
N ALA A 40 6.68 1.80 9.28
CA ALA A 40 7.19 2.22 7.98
C ALA A 40 7.56 3.70 8.01
N GLU A 41 8.64 4.05 7.33
CA GLU A 41 9.01 5.43 7.06
C GLU A 41 8.31 5.86 5.76
N ILE A 42 7.37 6.80 5.87
CA ILE A 42 6.53 7.23 4.74
C ILE A 42 7.08 8.48 4.05
N ILE A 43 7.79 9.32 4.80
CA ILE A 43 8.62 10.41 4.32
C ILE A 43 9.86 10.48 5.22
N PRO A 44 10.99 11.04 4.73
CA PRO A 44 12.21 11.10 5.52
C PRO A 44 11.99 11.72 6.90
N GLY A 45 12.29 10.96 7.95
CA GLY A 45 12.12 11.37 9.35
C GLY A 45 10.72 11.18 9.93
N VAL A 46 9.75 10.64 9.18
CA VAL A 46 8.41 10.34 9.68
C VAL A 46 8.13 8.85 9.58
N THR A 47 8.19 8.20 10.74
CA THR A 47 7.81 6.80 10.93
C THR A 47 6.40 6.72 11.48
N ILE A 48 5.58 5.86 10.88
CA ILE A 48 4.24 5.54 11.36
C ILE A 48 4.23 4.14 11.96
N ASP A 49 3.47 3.98 13.04
CA ASP A 49 3.19 2.67 13.63
C ASP A 49 2.12 1.96 12.77
N LEU A 50 2.46 0.77 12.32
CA LEU A 50 1.59 -0.13 11.53
C LEU A 50 1.10 -1.31 12.38
N SER A 51 1.32 -1.29 13.68
CA SER A 51 0.84 -2.34 14.59
C SER A 51 -0.68 -2.48 14.52
N GLY A 52 -1.13 -3.60 13.94
CA GLY A 52 -2.56 -3.87 13.74
C GLY A 52 -3.18 -3.23 12.50
N ALA A 53 -2.39 -2.53 11.68
CA ALA A 53 -2.83 -2.06 10.38
C ALA A 53 -3.15 -3.26 9.47
N PRO A 54 -4.29 -3.24 8.73
CA PRO A 54 -4.53 -4.22 7.68
C PRO A 54 -3.42 -4.17 6.63
N LEU A 55 -2.86 -5.34 6.34
CA LEU A 55 -1.79 -5.55 5.37
C LEU A 55 -2.34 -6.34 4.19
N VAL A 56 -2.15 -5.86 2.96
CA VAL A 56 -2.70 -6.51 1.76
C VAL A 56 -1.69 -6.58 0.62
N CYS A 57 -1.90 -7.58 -0.25
CA CYS A 57 -1.27 -7.66 -1.56
C CYS A 57 -2.27 -7.20 -2.60
N GLU A 58 -1.98 -6.09 -3.27
CA GLU A 58 -2.79 -5.59 -4.37
C GLU A 58 -2.08 -5.83 -5.70
N LEU A 59 -2.83 -6.09 -6.76
CA LEU A 59 -2.25 -6.17 -8.09
C LEU A 59 -1.72 -4.78 -8.48
N GLU A 60 -0.49 -4.74 -8.99
CA GLU A 60 0.01 -3.53 -9.64
C GLU A 60 -0.64 -3.41 -11.01
N THR A 61 -1.85 -2.91 -11.03
CA THR A 61 -2.40 -2.36 -12.26
C THR A 61 -1.72 -1.03 -12.50
N ALA A 62 -0.98 -0.90 -13.61
CA ALA A 62 -0.57 0.41 -14.11
C ALA A 62 -1.79 1.34 -14.06
N PRO A 63 -1.63 2.62 -13.64
CA PRO A 63 -2.76 3.50 -13.43
C PRO A 63 -3.50 3.71 -14.75
N ALA A 64 -4.57 2.95 -14.97
CA ALA A 64 -5.58 3.24 -15.97
C ALA A 64 -6.61 4.17 -15.35
N VAL A 65 -6.15 5.31 -14.81
CA VAL A 65 -7.04 6.43 -14.52
C VAL A 65 -7.07 7.30 -15.78
N THR A 66 -7.83 6.86 -16.78
CA THR A 66 -8.27 7.76 -17.84
C THR A 66 -9.45 8.53 -17.27
N VAL A 67 -9.19 9.67 -16.61
CA VAL A 67 -10.24 10.69 -16.47
C VAL A 67 -10.46 11.24 -17.88
N ALA A 68 -11.39 10.64 -18.62
CA ALA A 68 -12.01 11.35 -19.72
C ALA A 68 -12.85 12.45 -19.08
N ALA A 69 -12.27 13.64 -18.95
CA ALA A 69 -13.07 14.84 -18.85
C ALA A 69 -13.95 14.84 -20.11
N ALA A 70 -15.22 14.50 -19.97
CA ALA A 70 -16.21 14.83 -20.98
C ALA A 70 -16.23 16.35 -21.03
N GLY A 71 -15.58 16.92 -22.05
CA GLY A 71 -15.67 18.33 -22.35
C GLY A 71 -17.14 18.68 -22.61
N GLU A 72 -17.60 19.74 -21.97
CA GLU A 72 -18.78 20.50 -22.39
C GLU A 72 -18.42 21.45 -23.54
#